data_AF-A0A8S3F730-F1
#
_entry.id   AF-A0A8S3F730-F1
#
_cell.length_a   1.000
_cell.length_b   1.000
_cell.length_c   1.000
_cell.angle_alpha   90.00
_cell.angle_beta   90.00
_cell.angle_gamma   90.00
#
_symmetry.space_group_name_H-M   'P 1'
#
loop_
_entity.id
_entity.type
_entity.pdbx_description
1 polymer ?
#
loop_
_entity_poly.entity_id
_entity_poly.type
_entity_poly.pdbx_seq_one_letter_code
_entity_poly.pdbx_strand_id
1 'polypeptide(L)'
;FFKSWSRNVAEESSSVGSIVRRALEAYQDRRWHSSFVFYMQAALAGIELGYFNAGFLCNELKESLSKKSNDCIEELLNRYLMVHSQNLQIDSYALLNVAEYYQWKKRNFAEAIKLYVQLYRNGDAQGLYHLAQIEETNSNNTIPSSVWVQVGIRFDEKIIANRYRRLQFVYQHCRQLKTAKSDESYIPCTLAYLRISMLILLNEPSKLILTIILMILSILLFIFRT
;
A
#
# COMPACT_ATOMS: atom_id res chain seq x y z
N PHE A 1 -8.38 8.46 -12.72
CA PHE A 1 -8.00 9.83 -12.34
C PHE A 1 -9.18 10.76 -12.00
N PHE A 2 -10.45 10.46 -12.34
CA PHE A 2 -11.61 11.24 -11.88
C PHE A 2 -12.66 10.31 -11.26
N LYS A 3 -13.05 10.55 -10.00
CA LYS A 3 -14.22 9.93 -9.37
C LYS A 3 -15.49 10.68 -9.83
N SER A 4 -16.64 10.01 -9.89
CA SER A 4 -17.87 10.60 -10.47
C SER A 4 -18.36 11.87 -9.75
N TRP A 5 -18.12 11.99 -8.45
CA TRP A 5 -18.54 13.16 -7.67
C TRP A 5 -17.70 14.42 -7.99
N SER A 6 -16.40 14.30 -8.29
CA SER A 6 -15.56 15.47 -8.61
C SER A 6 -15.90 16.08 -9.96
N ARG A 7 -16.45 15.25 -10.86
CA ARG A 7 -17.09 15.70 -12.09
C ARG A 7 -18.35 16.53 -11.79
N ASN A 8 -19.23 16.05 -10.91
CA ASN A 8 -20.46 16.77 -10.55
C ASN A 8 -20.17 18.15 -9.93
N VAL A 9 -19.18 18.25 -9.03
CA VAL A 9 -18.78 19.54 -8.43
C VAL A 9 -18.16 20.50 -9.46
N ALA A 10 -17.39 19.97 -10.41
CA ALA A 10 -16.86 20.75 -11.52
C ALA A 10 -17.95 21.20 -12.52
N GLU A 11 -19.04 20.44 -12.65
CA GLU A 11 -20.19 20.76 -13.47
C GLU A 11 -21.11 21.80 -12.80
N GLU A 12 -21.22 21.80 -11.46
CA GLU A 12 -22.01 22.77 -10.69
C GLU A 12 -21.30 24.13 -10.50
N SER A 13 -19.96 24.18 -10.57
CA SER A 13 -19.18 25.42 -10.45
C SER A 13 -18.17 25.57 -11.59
N SER A 14 -18.49 26.45 -12.53
CA SER A 14 -17.67 26.71 -13.72
C SER A 14 -16.25 27.19 -13.41
N SER A 15 -16.06 27.92 -12.31
CA SER A 15 -14.74 28.40 -11.86
C SER A 15 -13.88 27.26 -11.30
N VAL A 16 -14.48 26.36 -10.52
CA VAL A 16 -13.83 25.16 -9.96
C VAL A 16 -13.45 24.20 -11.08
N GLY A 17 -14.39 23.89 -11.98
CA GLY A 17 -14.12 23.02 -13.12
C GLY A 17 -13.02 23.56 -14.04
N SER A 18 -12.96 24.88 -14.24
CA SER A 18 -11.93 25.55 -15.03
C SER A 18 -10.52 25.37 -14.44
N ILE A 19 -10.35 25.50 -13.12
CA ILE A 19 -9.04 25.34 -12.47
C ILE A 19 -8.55 23.89 -12.61
N VAL A 20 -9.43 22.91 -12.36
CA VAL A 20 -9.07 21.49 -12.47
C VAL A 20 -8.73 21.12 -13.92
N ARG A 21 -9.49 21.62 -14.89
CA ARG A 21 -9.20 21.40 -16.31
C ARG A 21 -7.85 21.98 -16.72
N ARG A 22 -7.55 23.22 -16.32
CA ARG A 22 -6.23 23.84 -16.57
C ARG A 22 -5.08 23.05 -15.94
N ALA A 23 -5.30 22.50 -14.74
CA ALA A 23 -4.32 21.66 -14.07
C ALA A 23 -4.00 20.40 -14.89
N LEU A 24 -5.03 19.75 -15.43
CA LEU A 24 -4.90 18.57 -16.27
C LEU A 24 -4.26 18.87 -17.63
N GLU A 25 -4.69 19.94 -18.31
CA GLU A 25 -4.10 20.36 -19.59
C GLU A 25 -2.60 20.69 -19.42
N ALA A 26 -2.24 21.44 -18.37
CA ALA A 26 -0.84 21.70 -18.05
C ALA A 26 -0.05 20.42 -17.75
N TYR A 27 -0.65 19.42 -17.11
CA TYR A 27 -0.01 18.12 -16.88
C TYR A 27 0.27 17.38 -18.20
N GLN A 28 -0.73 17.31 -19.07
CA GLN A 28 -0.63 16.65 -20.38
C GLN A 28 0.42 17.31 -21.28
N ASP A 29 0.52 18.64 -21.22
CA ASP A 29 1.55 19.43 -21.91
C ASP A 29 2.95 19.34 -21.26
N ARG A 30 3.12 18.49 -20.23
CA ARG A 30 4.34 18.35 -19.43
C ARG A 30 4.79 19.64 -18.73
N ARG A 31 3.89 20.61 -18.55
CA ARG A 31 4.12 21.83 -17.76
C ARG A 31 3.85 21.54 -16.28
N TRP A 32 4.66 20.66 -15.69
CA TRP A 32 4.41 20.09 -14.36
C TRP A 32 4.36 21.13 -13.24
N HIS A 33 5.20 22.16 -13.26
CA HIS A 33 5.14 23.25 -12.29
C HIS A 33 3.82 24.02 -12.35
N SER A 34 3.34 24.34 -13.56
CA SER A 34 2.05 25.01 -13.74
C SER A 34 0.90 24.10 -13.32
N SER A 35 0.96 22.82 -13.67
CA SER A 35 -0.01 21.82 -13.24
C SER A 35 -0.09 21.73 -11.72
N PHE A 36 1.06 21.67 -11.04
CA PHE A 36 1.15 21.64 -9.58
C PHE A 36 0.49 22.87 -8.96
N VAL A 37 0.78 24.08 -9.47
CA VAL A 37 0.16 25.32 -8.98
C VAL A 37 -1.36 25.29 -9.15
N PHE A 38 -1.88 24.81 -10.28
CA PHE A 38 -3.33 24.73 -10.50
C PHE A 38 -3.99 23.67 -9.61
N TYR A 39 -3.36 22.52 -9.39
CA TYR A 39 -3.88 21.55 -8.42
C TYR A 39 -3.80 22.05 -6.98
N MET A 40 -2.78 22.84 -6.62
CA MET A 40 -2.72 23.52 -5.32
C MET A 40 -3.84 24.54 -5.16
N GLN A 41 -4.16 25.32 -6.20
CA GLN A 41 -5.32 26.22 -6.17
C GLN A 41 -6.63 25.46 -5.97
N ALA A 42 -6.78 24.31 -6.66
CA ALA A 42 -7.94 23.45 -6.46
C ALA A 42 -8.00 22.90 -5.03
N ALA A 43 -6.85 22.49 -4.47
CA ALA A 43 -6.73 22.01 -3.09
C ALA A 43 -7.15 23.10 -2.08
N LEU A 44 -6.67 24.33 -2.26
CA LEU A 44 -7.03 25.48 -1.42
C LEU A 44 -8.53 25.81 -1.48
N ALA A 45 -9.18 25.52 -2.61
CA ALA A 45 -10.63 25.63 -2.77
C ALA A 45 -11.40 24.44 -2.15
N GLY A 46 -10.72 23.51 -1.45
CA GLY A 46 -11.35 22.36 -0.80
C GLY A 46 -11.62 21.17 -1.74
N ILE A 47 -11.10 21.20 -2.97
CA ILE A 47 -11.33 20.12 -3.94
C ILE A 47 -10.38 18.97 -3.63
N GLU A 48 -10.95 17.81 -3.25
CA GLU A 48 -10.23 16.55 -2.97
C GLU A 48 -9.12 16.26 -4.01
N LEU A 49 -9.49 16.28 -5.28
CA LEU A 49 -8.60 15.94 -6.38
C LEU A 49 -7.38 16.86 -6.45
N GLY A 50 -7.56 18.12 -6.02
CA GLY A 50 -6.47 19.08 -5.89
C GLY A 50 -5.42 18.61 -4.90
N TYR A 51 -5.82 18.21 -3.69
CA TYR A 51 -4.89 17.69 -2.69
C TYR A 51 -4.13 16.45 -3.18
N PHE A 52 -4.86 15.51 -3.79
CA PHE A 52 -4.30 14.26 -4.29
C PHE A 52 -3.27 14.50 -5.42
N ASN A 53 -3.65 15.23 -6.46
CA ASN A 53 -2.80 15.46 -7.62
C ASN A 53 -1.64 16.41 -7.32
N ALA A 54 -1.84 17.42 -6.45
CA ALA A 54 -0.75 18.26 -5.98
C ALA A 54 0.25 17.43 -5.16
N GLY A 55 -0.23 16.53 -4.28
CA GLY A 55 0.63 15.62 -3.52
C GLY A 55 1.46 14.71 -4.42
N PHE A 56 0.84 14.13 -5.46
CA PHE A 56 1.54 13.33 -6.47
C PHE A 56 2.64 14.14 -7.18
N LEU A 57 2.31 15.31 -7.71
CA LEU A 57 3.28 16.17 -8.40
C LEU A 57 4.38 16.69 -7.48
N CYS A 58 4.09 16.85 -6.19
CA CYS A 58 5.10 17.22 -5.22
C CYS A 58 6.19 16.16 -5.08
N ASN A 59 5.83 14.88 -5.21
CA ASN A 59 6.78 13.78 -5.25
C ASN A 59 7.62 13.78 -6.53
N GLU A 60 6.97 13.96 -7.69
CA GLU A 60 7.65 14.01 -9.00
C GLU A 60 8.60 15.21 -9.12
N LEU A 61 8.22 16.35 -8.56
CA LEU A 61 8.99 17.60 -8.61
C LEU A 61 9.97 17.75 -7.44
N LYS A 62 10.20 16.70 -6.66
CA LYS A 62 10.97 16.79 -5.41
C LYS A 62 12.40 17.33 -5.58
N GLU A 63 13.02 17.09 -6.74
CA GLU A 63 14.37 17.60 -7.05
C GLU A 63 14.35 19.08 -7.49
N SER A 64 13.27 19.55 -8.10
CA SER A 64 13.13 20.93 -8.58
C SER A 64 12.46 21.85 -7.55
N LEU A 65 11.65 21.30 -6.65
CA LEU A 65 11.11 21.97 -5.48
C LEU A 65 12.15 21.91 -4.36
N SER A 66 12.46 23.07 -3.75
CA SER A 66 13.49 23.22 -2.70
C SER A 66 13.46 22.11 -1.64
N LYS A 67 14.57 21.87 -0.90
CA LYS A 67 14.71 20.83 0.16
C LYS A 67 13.55 20.72 1.18
N LYS A 68 12.69 21.74 1.33
CA LYS A 68 11.43 21.69 2.10
C LYS A 68 10.32 20.83 1.44
N SER A 69 10.52 20.31 0.23
CA SER A 69 9.51 19.53 -0.54
C SER A 69 9.12 18.20 0.12
N ASN A 70 9.94 17.65 1.02
CA ASN A 70 9.61 16.44 1.77
C ASN A 70 8.39 16.59 2.71
N ASP A 71 8.08 17.81 3.13
CA ASP A 71 6.93 18.08 4.01
C ASP A 71 5.64 18.32 3.22
N CYS A 72 5.76 18.62 1.93
CA CYS A 72 4.62 18.93 1.07
C CYS A 72 3.75 17.70 0.74
N ILE A 73 4.35 16.51 0.59
CA ILE A 73 3.60 15.25 0.42
C ILE A 73 2.77 14.95 1.68
N GLU A 74 3.40 15.06 2.86
CA GLU A 74 2.74 14.82 4.15
C GLU A 74 1.58 15.78 4.34
N GLU A 75 1.81 17.08 4.15
CA GLU A 75 0.78 18.09 4.39
C GLU A 75 -0.40 17.93 3.44
N LEU A 76 -0.14 17.71 2.16
CA LEU A 76 -1.21 17.58 1.15
C LEU A 76 -2.01 16.31 1.34
N LEU A 77 -1.34 15.18 1.60
CA LEU A 77 -2.04 13.93 1.82
C LEU A 77 -2.73 13.88 3.19
N ASN A 78 -2.17 14.46 4.25
CA ASN A 78 -2.87 14.55 5.54
C ASN A 78 -4.11 15.43 5.43
N ARG A 79 -4.04 16.56 4.71
CA ARG A 79 -5.22 17.39 4.42
C ARG A 79 -6.25 16.64 3.59
N TYR A 80 -5.81 15.86 2.59
CA TYR A 80 -6.69 14.95 1.85
C TYR A 80 -7.41 13.98 2.80
N LEU A 81 -6.70 13.32 3.72
CA LEU A 81 -7.29 12.42 4.71
C LEU A 81 -8.28 13.13 5.64
N MET A 82 -7.96 14.35 6.10
CA MET A 82 -8.85 15.13 6.96
C MET A 82 -10.17 15.47 6.28
N VAL A 83 -10.13 15.91 5.02
CA VAL A 83 -11.35 16.18 4.22
C VAL A 83 -12.16 14.89 4.02
N HIS A 84 -11.50 13.74 3.93
CA HIS A 84 -12.16 12.44 3.75
C HIS A 84 -12.60 11.76 5.04
N SER A 85 -12.17 12.25 6.21
CA SER A 85 -12.55 11.65 7.50
C SER A 85 -14.07 11.65 7.74
N GLN A 86 -14.81 12.51 7.02
CA GLN A 86 -16.27 12.62 7.07
C GLN A 86 -17.00 11.76 6.02
N ASN A 87 -16.31 11.29 4.97
CA ASN A 87 -16.89 10.54 3.87
C ASN A 87 -16.35 9.11 3.84
N LEU A 88 -17.23 8.14 4.09
CA LEU A 88 -16.93 6.71 4.07
C LEU A 88 -16.13 6.32 2.81
N GLN A 89 -14.90 5.86 3.02
CA GLN A 89 -13.90 5.36 2.06
C GLN A 89 -12.96 6.40 1.41
N ILE A 90 -11.86 6.65 2.13
CA ILE A 90 -10.62 7.23 1.62
C ILE A 90 -10.06 6.38 0.46
N ASP A 91 -9.52 7.03 -0.58
CA ASP A 91 -8.83 6.33 -1.66
C ASP A 91 -7.66 5.47 -1.15
N SER A 92 -7.59 4.22 -1.61
CA SER A 92 -6.57 3.25 -1.17
C SER A 92 -5.15 3.69 -1.52
N TYR A 93 -4.96 4.29 -2.70
CA TYR A 93 -3.64 4.74 -3.15
C TYR A 93 -3.15 5.90 -2.29
N ALA A 94 -4.03 6.86 -1.99
CA ALA A 94 -3.68 7.98 -1.10
C ALA A 94 -3.28 7.48 0.29
N LEU A 95 -4.08 6.56 0.85
CA LEU A 95 -3.85 6.00 2.17
C LEU A 95 -2.53 5.21 2.26
N LEU A 96 -2.22 4.42 1.22
CA LEU A 96 -0.96 3.69 1.10
C LEU A 96 0.24 4.63 1.11
N ASN A 97 0.22 5.70 0.30
CA ASN A 97 1.33 6.65 0.22
C ASN A 97 1.60 7.37 1.55
N VAL A 98 0.56 7.74 2.30
CA VAL A 98 0.74 8.33 3.64
C VAL A 98 1.33 7.34 4.62
N ALA A 99 0.86 6.08 4.59
CA ALA A 99 1.37 5.03 5.45
C ALA A 99 2.87 4.76 5.20
N GLU A 100 3.28 4.67 3.93
CA GLU A 100 4.68 4.49 3.54
C GLU A 100 5.55 5.69 3.92
N TYR A 101 5.01 6.91 3.83
CA TYR A 101 5.70 8.10 4.31
C TYR A 101 5.99 8.03 5.81
N TYR A 102 4.99 7.66 6.63
CA TYR A 102 5.19 7.47 8.06
C TYR A 102 6.19 6.36 8.37
N GLN A 103 6.11 5.22 7.66
CA GLN A 103 7.00 4.09 7.86
C GLN A 103 8.46 4.41 7.49
N TRP A 104 8.69 4.96 6.30
CA TRP A 104 10.05 5.06 5.74
C TRP A 104 10.71 6.42 5.97
N LYS A 105 9.95 7.51 5.96
CA LYS A 105 10.50 8.87 6.12
C LYS A 105 10.49 9.32 7.56
N LYS A 106 9.36 9.17 8.27
CA LYS A 106 9.24 9.59 9.67
C LYS A 106 9.67 8.52 10.67
N ARG A 107 9.80 7.27 10.24
CA ARG A 107 10.04 6.11 11.12
C ARG A 107 8.99 5.97 12.23
N ASN A 108 7.77 6.44 11.97
CA ASN A 108 6.64 6.36 12.88
C ASN A 108 5.77 5.15 12.51
N PHE A 109 6.12 3.99 13.04
CA PHE A 109 5.41 2.74 12.76
C PHE A 109 4.01 2.70 13.35
N ALA A 110 3.77 3.40 14.47
CA ALA A 110 2.45 3.42 15.11
C ALA A 110 1.40 4.04 14.16
N GLU A 111 1.75 5.15 13.52
CA GLU A 111 0.84 5.80 12.57
C GLU A 111 0.71 5.02 11.26
N ALA A 112 1.82 4.50 10.74
CA ALA A 112 1.80 3.63 9.56
C ALA A 112 0.88 2.40 9.76
N ILE A 113 0.98 1.72 10.92
CA ILE A 113 0.13 0.56 11.25
C ILE A 113 -1.35 0.93 11.24
N LYS A 114 -1.76 2.06 11.82
CA LYS A 114 -3.17 2.51 11.79
C LYS A 114 -3.67 2.68 10.36
N LEU A 115 -2.86 3.29 9.51
CA LEU A 115 -3.20 3.54 8.11
C LEU A 115 -3.26 2.25 7.29
N TYR A 116 -2.34 1.30 7.50
CA TYR A 116 -2.41 -0.02 6.86
C TYR A 116 -3.61 -0.86 7.32
N VAL A 117 -3.99 -0.78 8.60
CA VAL A 117 -5.24 -1.40 9.09
C VAL A 117 -6.45 -0.79 8.40
N GLN A 118 -6.49 0.53 8.26
CA GLN A 118 -7.57 1.21 7.53
C GLN A 118 -7.59 0.82 6.05
N LEU A 119 -6.42 0.67 5.43
CA LEU A 119 -6.27 0.24 4.03
C LEU A 119 -6.83 -1.16 3.83
N TYR A 120 -6.50 -2.08 4.74
CA TYR A 120 -7.06 -3.42 4.75
C TYR A 120 -8.60 -3.41 4.93
N ARG A 121 -9.13 -2.58 5.84
CA ARG A 121 -10.57 -2.42 6.05
C ARG A 121 -11.30 -1.83 4.84
N ASN A 122 -10.60 -1.06 4.00
CA ASN A 122 -11.11 -0.58 2.71
C ASN A 122 -11.10 -1.68 1.63
N GLY A 123 -10.73 -2.92 1.98
CA GLY A 123 -10.69 -4.06 1.08
C GLY A 123 -9.41 -4.15 0.25
N ASP A 124 -8.34 -3.48 0.65
CA ASP A 124 -7.06 -3.49 -0.07
C ASP A 124 -6.02 -4.38 0.64
N ALA A 125 -5.55 -5.40 -0.08
CA ALA A 125 -4.61 -6.39 0.44
C ALA A 125 -3.20 -5.82 0.68
N GLN A 126 -2.84 -4.67 0.10
CA GLN A 126 -1.59 -3.95 0.40
C GLN A 126 -1.48 -3.64 1.89
N GLY A 127 -2.59 -3.31 2.56
CA GLY A 127 -2.60 -3.07 4.00
C GLY A 127 -2.06 -4.27 4.79
N LEU A 128 -2.49 -5.48 4.43
CA LEU A 128 -2.02 -6.69 5.09
C LEU A 128 -0.57 -7.05 4.74
N TYR A 129 -0.19 -6.84 3.47
CA TYR A 129 1.19 -7.00 3.01
C TYR A 129 2.18 -6.16 3.82
N HIS A 130 1.90 -4.87 3.98
CA HIS A 130 2.80 -3.95 4.68
C HIS A 130 2.84 -4.19 6.19
N LEU A 131 1.73 -4.61 6.81
CA LEU A 131 1.75 -5.08 8.20
C LEU A 131 2.72 -6.27 8.36
N ALA A 132 2.61 -7.29 7.49
CA ALA A 132 3.55 -8.41 7.50
C ALA A 132 5.00 -7.96 7.25
N GLN A 133 5.23 -6.99 6.36
CA GLN A 133 6.55 -6.45 6.09
C GLN A 133 7.16 -5.74 7.32
N ILE A 134 6.37 -4.99 8.09
CA ILE A 134 6.82 -4.39 9.37
C ILE A 134 7.23 -5.49 10.34
N GLU A 135 6.36 -6.49 10.52
CA GLU A 135 6.62 -7.65 11.38
C GLU A 135 7.87 -8.42 10.95
N GLU A 136 8.21 -8.45 9.66
CA GLU A 136 9.41 -9.12 9.11
C GLU A 136 10.69 -8.28 9.22
N THR A 137 10.62 -6.97 9.01
CA THR A 137 11.81 -6.11 8.91
C THR A 137 12.22 -5.44 10.23
N ASN A 138 11.30 -5.30 11.19
CA ASN A 138 11.58 -4.61 12.44
C ASN A 138 11.56 -5.58 13.64
N SER A 139 12.73 -5.98 14.10
CA SER A 139 12.87 -6.87 15.27
C SER A 139 12.41 -6.23 16.59
N ASN A 140 12.39 -4.90 16.66
CA ASN A 140 12.13 -4.16 17.90
C ASN A 140 10.66 -3.70 18.01
N ASN A 141 9.94 -3.68 16.89
CA ASN A 141 8.52 -3.31 16.85
C ASN A 141 7.70 -4.48 16.29
N THR A 142 7.47 -5.48 17.13
CA THR A 142 6.49 -6.53 16.84
C THR A 142 5.11 -5.91 16.76
N ILE A 143 4.32 -6.32 15.76
CA ILE A 143 2.94 -5.84 15.65
C ILE A 143 2.13 -6.38 16.83
N PRO A 144 1.44 -5.51 17.60
CA PRO A 144 0.62 -5.96 18.72
C PRO A 144 -0.45 -6.95 18.29
N SER A 145 -0.73 -7.97 19.10
CA SER A 145 -1.77 -8.98 18.82
C SER A 145 -3.14 -8.36 18.53
N SER A 146 -3.46 -7.21 19.15
CA SER A 146 -4.69 -6.48 18.92
C SER A 146 -4.84 -5.96 17.47
N VAL A 147 -3.73 -5.68 16.79
CA VAL A 147 -3.74 -5.26 15.38
C VAL A 147 -4.10 -6.43 14.48
N TRP A 148 -3.55 -7.61 14.74
CA TRP A 148 -3.89 -8.83 13.98
C TRP A 148 -5.38 -9.18 14.13
N VAL A 149 -5.92 -9.07 15.34
CA VAL A 149 -7.37 -9.27 15.58
C VAL A 149 -8.21 -8.25 14.81
N GLN A 150 -7.79 -7.00 14.72
CA GLN A 150 -8.49 -5.94 13.97
C GLN A 150 -8.56 -6.20 12.45
N VAL A 151 -7.61 -6.95 11.91
CA VAL A 151 -7.60 -7.38 10.50
C VAL A 151 -8.10 -8.82 10.32
N GLY A 152 -8.78 -9.38 11.33
CA GLY A 152 -9.40 -10.70 11.25
C GLY A 152 -8.43 -11.88 11.33
N ILE A 153 -7.17 -11.65 11.72
CA ILE A 153 -6.14 -12.69 11.84
C ILE A 153 -6.01 -13.11 13.30
N ARG A 154 -6.18 -14.40 13.54
CA ARG A 154 -5.93 -15.05 14.83
C ARG A 154 -4.89 -16.14 14.62
N PHE A 155 -3.81 -16.08 15.41
CA PHE A 155 -2.77 -17.08 15.37
C PHE A 155 -3.02 -18.16 16.43
N ASP A 156 -2.88 -19.42 16.05
CA ASP A 156 -2.83 -20.52 17.01
C ASP A 156 -1.51 -20.49 17.80
N GLU A 157 -1.47 -21.09 19.00
CA GLU A 157 -0.29 -21.10 19.88
C GLU A 157 1.00 -21.57 19.19
N LYS A 158 0.90 -22.60 18.33
CA LYS A 158 2.03 -23.12 17.54
C LYS A 158 2.56 -22.11 16.52
N ILE A 159 1.69 -21.26 15.99
CA ILE A 159 2.03 -20.22 15.01
C ILE A 159 2.60 -19.00 15.76
N ILE A 160 2.06 -18.65 16.93
CA ILE A 160 2.54 -17.55 17.77
C ILE A 160 4.02 -17.70 18.11
N ALA A 161 4.50 -18.91 18.41
CA ALA A 161 5.88 -19.13 18.82
C ALA A 161 6.93 -18.89 17.70
N ASN A 162 6.55 -18.99 16.43
CA ASN A 162 7.49 -18.92 15.31
C ASN A 162 7.15 -17.79 14.33
N ARG A 163 8.02 -16.77 14.29
CA ARG A 163 7.86 -15.58 13.42
C ARG A 163 7.69 -15.94 11.94
N TYR A 164 8.46 -16.89 11.42
CA TYR A 164 8.33 -17.31 10.03
C TYR A 164 6.99 -17.98 9.76
N ARG A 165 6.46 -18.77 10.70
CA ARG A 165 5.11 -19.36 10.59
C ARG A 165 4.02 -18.30 10.62
N ARG A 166 4.15 -17.26 11.48
CA ARG A 166 3.23 -16.11 11.46
C ARG A 166 3.25 -15.42 10.10
N LEU A 167 4.43 -15.05 9.61
CA LEU A 167 4.58 -14.37 8.32
C LEU A 167 4.06 -15.21 7.16
N GLN A 168 4.34 -16.52 7.15
CA GLN A 168 3.80 -17.45 6.15
C GLN A 168 2.27 -17.44 6.15
N PHE A 169 1.65 -17.53 7.33
CA PHE A 169 0.21 -17.50 7.50
C PHE A 169 -0.40 -16.18 6.98
N VAL A 170 0.20 -15.04 7.33
CA VAL A 170 -0.28 -13.72 6.90
C VAL A 170 -0.14 -13.53 5.40
N TYR A 171 1.02 -13.85 4.80
CA TYR A 171 1.21 -13.71 3.35
C TYR A 171 0.33 -14.66 2.54
N GLN A 172 0.06 -15.86 3.07
CA GLN A 172 -0.90 -16.79 2.49
C GLN A 172 -2.31 -16.18 2.46
N HIS A 173 -2.74 -15.59 3.57
CA HIS A 173 -4.03 -14.89 3.63
C HIS A 173 -4.06 -13.71 2.68
N CYS A 174 -3.00 -12.90 2.64
CA CYS A 174 -2.92 -11.75 1.73
C CYS A 174 -3.16 -12.13 0.27
N ARG A 175 -2.45 -13.15 -0.24
CA ARG A 175 -2.60 -13.56 -1.66
C ARG A 175 -3.96 -14.20 -1.99
N GLN A 176 -4.71 -14.64 -0.98
CA GLN A 176 -6.02 -15.28 -1.15
C GLN A 176 -7.17 -14.28 -1.11
N LEU A 177 -6.91 -13.03 -0.72
CA LEU A 177 -7.91 -11.96 -0.78
C LEU A 177 -8.27 -11.69 -2.23
N LYS A 178 -9.51 -12.03 -2.59
CA LYS A 178 -10.12 -11.67 -3.88
C LYS A 178 -10.93 -10.40 -3.68
N THR A 179 -10.34 -9.24 -3.90
CA THR A 179 -11.07 -7.97 -3.87
C THR A 179 -10.94 -7.26 -5.23
N ALA A 180 -11.87 -6.36 -5.55
CA ALA A 180 -11.82 -5.60 -6.81
C ALA A 180 -10.55 -4.71 -6.95
N LYS A 181 -9.77 -4.57 -5.86
CA LYS A 181 -8.52 -3.79 -5.77
C LYS A 181 -7.30 -4.66 -5.43
N SER A 182 -7.44 -5.99 -5.34
CA SER A 182 -6.38 -6.90 -4.89
C SER A 182 -5.35 -7.29 -5.95
N ASP A 183 -5.58 -6.97 -7.23
CA ASP A 183 -4.71 -7.43 -8.33
C ASP A 183 -3.26 -6.92 -8.17
N GLU A 184 -3.07 -5.68 -7.72
CA GLU A 184 -1.73 -5.11 -7.48
C GLU A 184 -1.02 -5.75 -6.27
N SER A 185 -1.78 -6.35 -5.35
CA SER A 185 -1.24 -6.99 -4.13
C SER A 185 -0.88 -8.46 -4.32
N TYR A 186 -1.41 -9.11 -5.36
CA TYR A 186 -1.24 -10.55 -5.57
C TYR A 186 0.24 -10.93 -5.76
N ILE A 187 0.95 -10.19 -6.61
CA ILE A 187 2.38 -10.43 -6.90
C ILE A 187 3.24 -10.24 -5.64
N PRO A 188 3.22 -9.08 -4.93
CA PRO A 188 4.06 -8.90 -3.75
C PRO A 188 3.74 -9.92 -2.64
N CYS A 189 2.46 -10.24 -2.40
CA CYS A 189 2.10 -11.24 -1.40
C CYS A 189 2.50 -12.67 -1.77
N THR A 190 2.40 -13.04 -3.05
CA THR A 190 2.86 -14.34 -3.53
C THR A 190 4.36 -14.49 -3.43
N LEU A 191 5.12 -13.47 -3.84
CA LEU A 191 6.58 -13.49 -3.77
C LEU A 191 7.07 -13.55 -2.32
N ALA A 192 6.47 -12.77 -1.42
CA ALA A 192 6.79 -12.81 0.00
C ALA A 192 6.45 -14.16 0.64
N TYR A 193 5.28 -14.74 0.31
CA TYR A 193 4.91 -16.09 0.76
C TYR A 193 5.93 -17.14 0.32
N LEU A 194 6.37 -17.10 -0.95
CA LEU A 194 7.37 -18.02 -1.47
C LEU A 194 8.72 -17.84 -0.77
N ARG A 195 9.18 -16.60 -0.59
CA ARG A 195 10.42 -16.30 0.16
C ARG A 195 10.38 -16.90 1.56
N ILE A 196 9.34 -16.60 2.34
CA ILE A 196 9.22 -17.10 3.71
C ILE A 196 9.11 -18.63 3.74
N SER A 197 8.39 -19.22 2.79
CA SER A 197 8.28 -20.69 2.69
C SER A 197 9.64 -21.34 2.41
N MET A 198 10.47 -20.74 1.57
CA MET A 198 11.85 -21.20 1.35
C MET A 198 12.71 -21.06 2.60
N LEU A 199 12.62 -19.94 3.33
CA LEU A 199 13.37 -19.76 4.59
C LEU A 199 12.99 -20.80 5.65
N ILE A 200 11.71 -21.17 5.74
CA ILE A 200 11.25 -22.24 6.63
C ILE A 200 11.85 -23.59 6.22
N LEU A 201 11.85 -23.91 4.93
CA LEU A 201 12.42 -25.16 4.41
C LEU A 201 13.94 -25.23 4.65
N LEU A 202 14.66 -24.14 4.41
CA LEU A 202 16.11 -24.06 4.64
C LEU A 202 16.47 -24.25 6.12
N ASN A 203 15.62 -23.79 7.04
CA ASN A 203 15.81 -23.96 8.48
C ASN A 203 15.38 -25.34 9.01
N GLU A 204 14.83 -26.21 8.15
CA GLU A 204 14.44 -27.59 8.50
C GLU A 204 15.11 -28.60 7.55
N PRO A 205 16.38 -28.99 7.81
CA PRO A 205 17.19 -29.75 6.85
C PRO A 205 16.61 -31.12 6.51
N SER A 206 15.90 -31.76 7.44
CA SER A 206 15.21 -33.03 7.20
C SER A 206 14.09 -32.91 6.15
N LYS A 207 13.30 -31.82 6.20
CA LYS A 207 12.24 -31.55 5.23
C LYS A 207 12.82 -31.16 3.88
N LEU A 208 13.91 -30.39 3.86
CA LEU A 208 14.62 -29.99 2.64
C LEU A 208 15.12 -31.21 1.86
N ILE A 209 15.79 -32.15 2.54
CA ILE A 209 16.30 -33.38 1.92
C ILE A 209 15.14 -34.20 1.32
N LEU A 210 14.05 -34.37 2.07
CA LEU A 210 12.87 -35.09 1.59
C LEU A 210 12.24 -34.43 0.34
N THR A 211 12.13 -33.10 0.31
CA THR A 211 11.60 -32.38 -0.87
C THR A 211 12.49 -32.53 -2.10
N ILE A 212 13.82 -32.55 -1.93
CA ILE A 212 14.77 -32.76 -3.04
C ILE A 212 14.62 -34.19 -3.59
N ILE A 213 14.56 -35.19 -2.70
CA ILE A 213 14.37 -36.59 -3.10
C ILE A 213 13.07 -36.76 -3.90
N LEU A 214 11.96 -36.18 -3.42
CA LEU A 214 10.66 -36.25 -4.10
C LEU A 214 10.68 -35.57 -5.48
N MET A 215 11.34 -34.40 -5.60
CA MET A 215 11.50 -33.75 -6.91
C MET A 215 12.29 -34.63 -7.88
N ILE A 216 13.44 -35.17 -7.45
CA ILE A 216 14.25 -36.07 -8.29
C ILE A 216 13.44 -37.29 -8.72
N LEU A 217 12.71 -37.92 -7.80
CA LEU A 217 11.86 -39.07 -8.10
C LEU A 217 10.76 -38.72 -9.11
N SER A 218 10.12 -37.55 -8.98
CA SER A 218 9.09 -37.10 -9.92
C SER A 218 9.63 -36.84 -11.32
N ILE A 219 10.84 -36.29 -11.43
CA ILE A 219 11.52 -36.04 -12.71
C ILE A 219 11.93 -37.37 -13.34
N LEU A 220 12.50 -38.30 -12.57
CA LEU A 220 12.83 -39.64 -13.04
C LEU A 220 11.58 -40.37 -13.54
N LEU A 221 10.49 -40.37 -12.77
CA LEU A 221 9.22 -40.98 -13.17
C LEU A 221 8.63 -40.33 -14.43
N PHE A 222 8.83 -39.02 -14.65
CA PHE A 222 8.40 -38.35 -15.87
C PHE A 222 9.25 -38.78 -17.08
N ILE A 223 10.57 -38.83 -16.93
CA ILE A 223 11.51 -39.27 -18.00
C ILE A 223 11.30 -40.74 -18.38
N PHE A 224 11.06 -41.63 -17.42
CA PHE A 224 10.83 -43.06 -17.70
C PHE A 224 9.42 -43.39 -18.21
N ARG A 225 8.51 -42.42 -18.21
CA ARG A 225 7.13 -42.58 -18.70
C ARG A 225 6.95 -42.04 -20.13
N THR A 226 7.87 -41.21 -20.63
CA THR A 226 8.00 -40.80 -22.04
C THR A 226 8.86 -41.77 -22.81
#